data_AF-A0A3D3R2T2-F1
#
_entry.id   AF-A0A3D3R2T2-F1
#
_cell.length_a   1.000
_cell.length_b   1.000
_cell.length_c   1.000
_cell.angle_alpha   90.00
_cell.angle_beta   90.00
_cell.angle_gamma   90.00
#
_symmetry.space_group_name_H-M   'P 1'
#
loop_
_entity.id
_entity.type
_entity.pdbx_description
1 polymer ?
#
loop_
_entity_poly.entity_id
_entity_poly.type
_entity_poly.pdbx_seq_one_letter_code
_entity_poly.pdbx_strand_id
1 'polypeptide(L)'
;MKCEISQNIQAAANLIQLGELVAFATETVYGLGANALNPEAVAQIFAVKQRPHFDPLIVHIASMGQLDELTTEFSSTAEKLASKFWPGPLTLVLPKKKVVPDLVTSGLDSVAIRIPAHPMARKLLEITQLPIAAPSANKFGRLSPTRAVDVAEQLGDEIKLILDGGPCTVGVESTVIQCLGDQPVLLRPGGISLEEIQACIGEIRLAEIEDYAEANSPVSPGMLPKHYAPSTRLMIVDHPEQLPAAGSLGVLSLYPLEDTEFRDCQFTVQQILSPTGDLKMAAANFFAALRKLDAAGIDQIVALRLPETGLGRTINNRLERAAAS
;
A
#
# COMPACT_ATOMS: atom_id res chain seq x y z
N MET A 1 13.35 -22.28 -6.31
CA MET A 1 13.21 -20.87 -5.88
C MET A 1 14.56 -20.37 -5.41
N LYS A 2 14.99 -19.20 -5.89
CA LYS A 2 16.21 -18.53 -5.41
C LYS A 2 15.98 -17.78 -4.09
N CYS A 3 14.72 -17.45 -3.78
CA CYS A 3 14.33 -16.78 -2.54
C CYS A 3 14.02 -17.77 -1.41
N GLU A 4 14.53 -17.46 -0.22
CA GLU A 4 14.13 -18.09 1.05
C GLU A 4 12.92 -17.35 1.66
N ILE A 5 11.92 -18.07 2.16
CA ILE A 5 10.87 -17.51 3.04
C ILE A 5 11.25 -17.89 4.47
N SER A 6 11.47 -16.88 5.32
CA SER A 6 12.09 -17.07 6.64
C SER A 6 11.52 -16.12 7.67
N GLN A 7 11.70 -16.44 8.95
CA GLN A 7 11.44 -15.53 10.07
C GLN A 7 12.74 -14.95 10.67
N ASN A 8 13.89 -15.22 10.05
CA ASN A 8 15.20 -14.82 10.54
C ASN A 8 15.47 -13.32 10.28
N ILE A 9 15.14 -12.48 11.26
CA ILE A 9 15.31 -11.03 11.19
C ILE A 9 16.80 -10.63 11.07
N GLN A 10 17.71 -11.39 11.69
CA GLN A 10 19.14 -11.08 11.61
C GLN A 10 19.70 -11.31 10.20
N ALA A 11 19.27 -12.38 9.53
CA ALA A 11 19.63 -12.62 8.13
C ALA A 11 19.10 -11.50 7.22
N ALA A 12 17.86 -11.07 7.43
CA ALA A 12 17.27 -9.93 6.73
C ALA A 12 18.07 -8.63 6.96
N ALA A 13 18.42 -8.34 8.21
CA ALA A 13 19.19 -7.15 8.56
C ALA A 13 20.56 -7.13 7.89
N ASN A 14 21.28 -8.26 7.91
CA ASN A 14 22.58 -8.40 7.27
C ASN A 14 22.49 -8.15 5.76
N LEU A 15 21.45 -8.67 5.08
CA LEU A 15 21.24 -8.42 3.65
C LEU A 15 21.03 -6.92 3.35
N ILE A 16 20.16 -6.25 4.12
CA ILE A 16 19.93 -4.80 3.94
C ILE A 16 21.21 -3.99 4.15
N GLN A 17 22.01 -4.34 5.17
CA GLN A 17 23.30 -3.70 5.44
C GLN A 17 24.32 -3.92 4.32
N LEU A 18 24.24 -5.06 3.62
CA LEU A 18 25.04 -5.36 2.42
C LEU A 18 24.51 -4.68 1.14
N GLY A 19 23.42 -3.91 1.21
CA GLY A 19 22.81 -3.24 0.06
C GLY A 19 21.91 -4.15 -0.80
N GLU A 20 21.48 -5.29 -0.25
CA GLU A 20 20.59 -6.24 -0.91
C GLU A 20 19.12 -5.95 -0.60
N LEU A 21 18.24 -6.47 -1.45
CA LEU A 21 16.80 -6.35 -1.26
C LEU A 21 16.24 -7.42 -0.32
N VAL A 22 15.34 -7.01 0.57
CA VAL A 22 14.57 -7.92 1.42
C VAL A 22 13.10 -7.54 1.38
N ALA A 23 12.23 -8.49 1.08
CA ALA A 23 10.79 -8.27 1.28
C ALA A 23 10.43 -8.55 2.74
N PHE A 24 9.61 -7.72 3.37
CA PHE A 24 9.24 -7.90 4.77
C PHE A 24 7.79 -7.51 5.06
N ALA A 25 7.17 -8.20 6.02
CA ALA A 25 5.81 -7.92 6.45
C ALA A 25 5.69 -6.57 7.17
N THR A 26 4.63 -5.81 6.86
CA THR A 26 4.13 -4.70 7.68
C THR A 26 2.68 -4.98 8.09
N GLU A 27 2.06 -4.10 8.88
CA GLU A 27 0.63 -4.19 9.20
C GLU A 27 -0.23 -3.89 7.96
N THR A 28 0.29 -3.14 6.98
CA THR A 28 -0.43 -2.74 5.76
C THR A 28 -0.33 -3.77 4.64
N VAL A 29 0.82 -3.82 3.98
CA VAL A 29 1.17 -4.73 2.88
C VAL A 29 2.64 -5.11 3.05
N TYR A 30 3.10 -6.19 2.41
CA TYR A 30 4.53 -6.50 2.39
C TYR A 30 5.29 -5.43 1.61
N GLY A 31 6.43 -4.99 2.13
CA GLY A 31 7.31 -4.00 1.51
C GLY A 31 8.57 -4.63 0.94
N LEU A 32 9.09 -4.12 -0.19
CA LEU A 32 10.38 -4.50 -0.76
C LEU A 32 11.45 -3.49 -0.30
N GLY A 33 12.18 -3.83 0.74
CA GLY A 33 13.12 -2.95 1.43
C GLY A 33 14.52 -2.94 0.86
N ALA A 34 15.12 -1.75 0.84
CA ALA A 34 16.55 -1.53 0.70
C ALA A 34 17.00 -0.38 1.62
N ASN A 35 18.30 -0.27 1.88
CA ASN A 35 18.86 0.89 2.59
C ASN A 35 18.54 2.19 1.82
N ALA A 36 17.75 3.08 2.42
CA ALA A 36 17.31 4.33 1.79
C ALA A 36 18.46 5.30 1.49
N LEU A 37 19.59 5.18 2.20
CA LEU A 37 20.76 6.05 2.02
C LEU A 37 21.75 5.51 0.97
N ASN A 38 21.50 4.32 0.42
CA ASN A 38 22.33 3.73 -0.62
C ASN A 38 21.60 3.81 -1.98
N PRO A 39 21.99 4.72 -2.89
CA PRO A 39 21.35 4.87 -4.19
C PRO A 39 21.39 3.60 -5.05
N GLU A 40 22.45 2.78 -4.97
CA GLU A 40 22.56 1.54 -5.73
C GLU A 40 21.55 0.49 -5.23
N ALA A 41 21.37 0.39 -3.92
CA ALA A 41 20.37 -0.49 -3.32
C ALA A 41 18.94 -0.03 -3.67
N VAL A 42 18.69 1.28 -3.65
CA VAL A 42 17.41 1.86 -4.08
C VAL A 42 17.15 1.61 -5.58
N ALA A 43 18.17 1.72 -6.44
CA ALA A 43 18.02 1.44 -7.87
C ALA A 43 17.55 0.00 -8.15
N GLN A 44 18.00 -0.96 -7.33
CA GLN A 44 17.55 -2.35 -7.44
C GLN A 44 16.04 -2.50 -7.18
N ILE A 45 15.45 -1.70 -6.28
CA ILE A 45 13.98 -1.70 -6.05
C ILE A 45 13.25 -1.36 -7.35
N PHE A 46 13.68 -0.30 -8.05
CA PHE A 46 13.06 0.12 -9.30
C PHE A 46 13.22 -0.94 -10.38
N ALA A 47 14.41 -1.53 -10.51
CA ALA A 47 14.71 -2.57 -11.49
C ALA A 47 13.85 -3.82 -11.26
N VAL A 48 13.86 -4.38 -10.05
CA VAL A 48 13.11 -5.61 -9.70
C VAL A 48 11.61 -5.38 -9.83
N LYS A 49 11.09 -4.22 -9.44
CA LYS A 49 9.66 -3.94 -9.57
C LYS A 49 9.23 -3.54 -10.99
N GLN A 50 10.18 -3.24 -11.88
CA GLN A 50 9.91 -2.56 -13.15
C GLN A 50 9.11 -1.27 -12.93
N ARG A 51 9.49 -0.53 -11.89
CA ARG A 51 8.82 0.69 -11.43
C ARG A 51 9.44 1.90 -12.15
N PRO A 52 8.64 2.87 -12.61
CA PRO A 52 9.17 4.12 -13.17
C PRO A 52 9.85 4.97 -12.10
N HIS A 53 10.96 5.62 -12.46
CA HIS A 53 11.77 6.45 -11.55
C HIS A 53 11.08 7.73 -11.06
N PHE A 54 9.97 8.13 -11.68
CA PHE A 54 9.19 9.30 -11.23
C PHE A 54 8.27 8.98 -10.04
N ASP A 55 8.10 7.71 -9.66
CA ASP A 55 7.19 7.31 -8.58
C ASP A 55 7.95 7.10 -7.25
N PRO A 56 7.88 8.05 -6.29
CA PRO A 56 8.74 8.10 -5.12
C PRO A 56 8.53 6.89 -4.19
N LEU A 57 9.44 6.71 -3.22
CA LEU A 57 9.41 5.62 -2.25
C LEU A 57 9.08 6.14 -0.84
N ILE A 58 8.50 5.27 -0.01
CA ILE A 58 8.30 5.53 1.42
C ILE A 58 9.50 4.99 2.19
N VAL A 59 10.12 5.86 3.00
CA VAL A 59 11.19 5.53 3.91
C VAL A 59 10.61 5.14 5.26
N HIS A 60 10.95 3.95 5.72
CA HIS A 60 10.56 3.41 7.01
C HIS A 60 11.69 3.63 8.02
N ILE A 61 11.34 4.10 9.23
CA ILE A 61 12.31 4.36 10.31
C ILE A 61 11.89 3.70 11.62
N ALA A 62 12.87 3.40 12.48
CA ALA A 62 12.67 2.73 13.76
C ALA A 62 12.09 3.66 14.83
N SER A 63 12.34 4.97 14.77
CA SER A 63 11.82 5.89 15.78
C SER A 63 11.79 7.33 15.29
N MET A 64 11.07 8.18 16.03
CA MET A 64 11.04 9.63 15.81
C MET A 64 12.44 10.26 15.85
N GLY A 65 13.38 9.69 16.62
CA GLY A 65 14.74 10.23 16.73
C GLY A 65 15.53 10.22 15.41
N GLN A 66 15.12 9.42 14.43
CA GLN A 66 15.74 9.40 13.10
C GLN A 66 15.19 10.46 12.14
N LEU A 67 14.12 11.18 12.51
CA LEU A 67 13.57 12.25 11.67
C LEU A 67 14.58 13.36 11.43
N ASP A 68 15.31 13.77 12.48
CA ASP A 68 16.32 14.83 12.39
C ASP A 68 17.46 14.47 11.43
N GLU A 69 17.68 13.21 11.10
CA GLU A 69 18.66 12.83 10.09
C GLU A 69 18.12 13.05 8.67
N LEU A 70 16.81 12.88 8.47
CA LEU A 70 16.18 12.77 7.15
C LEU A 70 15.39 14.01 6.72
N THR A 71 14.89 14.81 7.67
CA THR A 71 13.98 15.93 7.41
C THR A 71 14.51 17.24 7.96
N THR A 72 14.19 18.36 7.30
CA THR A 72 14.60 19.71 7.75
C THR A 72 13.59 20.36 8.67
N GLU A 73 12.33 19.94 8.60
CA GLU A 73 11.23 20.52 9.35
C GLU A 73 10.25 19.43 9.76
N PHE A 74 9.64 19.61 10.93
CA PHE A 74 8.57 18.77 11.44
C PHE A 74 7.49 19.67 12.06
N SER A 75 6.45 19.97 11.29
CA SER A 75 5.42 20.91 11.69
C SER A 75 4.57 20.39 12.84
N SER A 76 3.92 21.29 13.58
CA SER A 76 3.03 20.91 14.71
C SER A 76 1.87 20.00 14.28
N THR A 77 1.37 20.15 13.05
CA THR A 77 0.35 19.26 12.47
C THR A 77 0.92 17.86 12.24
N ALA A 78 2.13 17.76 11.67
CA ALA A 78 2.82 16.49 11.47
C ALA A 78 3.10 15.79 12.80
N GLU A 79 3.50 16.53 13.82
CA GLU A 79 3.72 16.02 15.19
C GLU A 79 2.44 15.49 15.83
N LYS A 80 1.31 16.20 15.71
CA LYS A 80 0.01 15.73 16.19
C LYS A 80 -0.42 14.42 15.53
N LEU A 81 -0.31 14.34 14.20
CA LEU A 81 -0.63 13.13 13.45
C LEU A 81 0.29 11.96 13.83
N ALA A 82 1.60 12.19 13.87
CA ALA A 82 2.58 11.18 14.27
C ALA A 82 2.33 10.67 15.70
N SER A 83 2.10 11.57 16.66
CA SER A 83 1.85 11.21 18.06
C SER A 83 0.61 10.34 18.22
N LYS A 84 -0.38 10.47 17.33
CA LYS A 84 -1.62 9.70 17.37
C LYS A 84 -1.53 8.37 16.63
N PHE A 85 -0.85 8.35 15.48
CA PHE A 85 -0.94 7.25 14.52
C PHE A 85 0.38 6.52 14.24
N TRP A 86 1.51 6.96 14.80
CA TRP A 86 2.76 6.21 14.78
C TRP A 86 3.05 5.52 16.12
N PRO A 87 3.58 4.28 16.09
CA PRO A 87 3.73 3.40 14.94
C PRO A 87 2.38 3.00 14.32
N GLY A 88 2.28 2.95 12.99
CA GLY A 88 1.02 2.61 12.33
C GLY A 88 0.93 2.96 10.84
N PRO A 89 -0.28 2.80 10.25
CA PRO A 89 -0.53 2.93 8.82
C PRO A 89 -0.63 4.40 8.35
N LEU A 90 0.15 5.30 8.95
CA LEU A 90 0.30 6.69 8.54
C LEU A 90 1.64 6.88 7.82
N THR A 91 1.64 7.64 6.74
CA THR A 91 2.83 8.15 6.07
C THR A 91 2.75 9.66 6.00
N LEU A 92 3.81 10.36 6.39
CA LEU A 92 3.91 11.81 6.33
C LEU A 92 4.92 12.21 5.25
N VAL A 93 4.53 13.09 4.33
CA VAL A 93 5.44 13.72 3.37
C VAL A 93 5.97 15.01 3.98
N LEU A 94 7.28 15.04 4.21
CA LEU A 94 7.99 16.07 4.97
C LEU A 94 9.15 16.65 4.14
N PRO A 95 9.59 17.90 4.37
CA PRO A 95 10.76 18.46 3.70
C PRO A 95 12.02 17.62 3.95
N LYS A 96 12.74 17.24 2.89
CA LYS A 96 13.88 16.31 2.99
C LYS A 96 15.21 17.02 3.23
N LYS A 97 16.13 16.35 3.91
CA LYS A 97 17.56 16.70 3.94
C LYS A 97 18.28 16.11 2.73
N LYS A 98 19.42 16.71 2.38
CA LYS A 98 20.28 16.26 1.26
C LYS A 98 20.83 14.84 1.42
N VAL A 99 20.84 14.29 2.63
CA VAL A 99 21.26 12.91 2.88
C VAL A 99 20.31 11.90 2.23
N VAL A 100 19.03 12.26 2.02
CA VAL A 100 18.06 11.42 1.32
C VAL A 100 18.32 11.52 -0.19
N PRO A 101 18.74 10.43 -0.85
CA PRO A 101 19.03 10.45 -2.28
C PRO A 101 17.79 10.82 -3.11
N ASP A 102 18.00 11.57 -4.19
CA ASP A 102 16.90 11.98 -5.09
C ASP A 102 16.18 10.79 -5.73
N LEU A 103 16.85 9.64 -5.86
CA LEU A 103 16.23 8.42 -6.35
C LEU A 103 15.13 7.89 -5.42
N VAL A 104 15.19 8.19 -4.12
CA VAL A 104 14.14 7.85 -3.15
C VAL A 104 12.92 8.75 -3.35
N THR A 105 13.14 10.02 -3.68
CA THR A 105 12.09 11.05 -3.72
C THR A 105 11.67 11.44 -5.13
N SER A 106 12.19 10.75 -6.15
CA SER A 106 12.00 11.11 -7.57
C SER A 106 12.43 12.55 -7.89
N GLY A 107 13.44 13.06 -7.19
CA GLY A 107 13.93 14.44 -7.33
C GLY A 107 13.10 15.50 -6.59
N LEU A 108 12.06 15.13 -5.85
CA LEU A 108 11.28 16.07 -5.04
C LEU A 108 12.07 16.52 -3.81
N ASP A 109 11.84 17.76 -3.35
CA ASP A 109 12.40 18.31 -2.10
C ASP A 109 11.75 17.77 -0.82
N SER A 110 10.88 16.77 -0.94
CA SER A 110 10.20 16.13 0.17
C SER A 110 10.38 14.61 0.18
N VAL A 111 10.29 14.01 1.35
CA VAL A 111 10.42 12.56 1.58
C VAL A 111 9.20 12.04 2.33
N ALA A 112 8.68 10.91 1.87
CA ALA A 112 7.59 10.21 2.55
C ALA A 112 8.15 9.29 3.64
N ILE A 113 7.78 9.53 4.90
CA ILE A 113 8.29 8.83 6.08
C ILE A 113 7.17 8.05 6.75
N ARG A 114 7.51 6.88 7.30
CA ARG A 114 6.59 6.07 8.12
C ARG A 114 7.32 5.32 9.23
N ILE A 115 6.64 5.16 10.36
CA ILE A 115 7.03 4.21 11.40
C ILE A 115 6.00 3.05 11.38
N PRO A 116 6.35 1.86 10.83
CA PRO A 116 5.40 0.76 10.72
C PRO A 116 5.06 0.17 12.11
N ALA A 117 3.83 -0.26 12.34
CA ALA A 117 3.43 -0.88 13.61
C ALA A 117 3.81 -2.36 13.72
N HIS A 118 4.15 -3.02 12.62
CA HIS A 118 4.42 -4.46 12.63
C HIS A 118 5.67 -4.81 13.46
N PRO A 119 5.57 -5.70 14.47
CA PRO A 119 6.69 -6.02 15.37
C PRO A 119 7.96 -6.49 14.64
N MET A 120 7.81 -7.28 13.58
CA MET A 120 8.94 -7.76 12.79
C MET A 120 9.62 -6.65 11.97
N ALA A 121 8.84 -5.72 11.39
CA ALA A 121 9.39 -4.58 10.65
C ALA A 121 10.12 -3.63 11.60
N ARG A 122 9.51 -3.34 12.75
CA ARG A 122 10.11 -2.57 13.85
C ARG A 122 11.45 -3.17 14.26
N LYS A 123 11.49 -4.48 14.51
CA LYS A 123 12.72 -5.16 14.94
C LYS A 123 13.80 -5.16 13.84
N LEU A 124 13.42 -5.30 12.58
CA LEU A 124 14.34 -5.18 11.44
C LEU A 124 14.96 -3.77 11.38
N LEU A 125 14.14 -2.73 11.51
CA LEU A 125 14.61 -1.33 11.53
C LEU A 125 15.54 -1.05 12.72
N GLU A 126 15.22 -1.58 13.90
CA GLU A 126 16.04 -1.43 15.11
C GLU A 126 17.40 -2.15 14.99
N ILE A 127 17.45 -3.36 14.41
CA ILE A 127 18.70 -4.11 14.25
C ILE A 127 19.57 -3.49 13.16
N THR A 128 18.96 -3.09 12.04
CA THR A 128 19.72 -2.48 10.92
C THR A 128 20.28 -1.13 11.29
N GLN A 129 19.58 -0.36 12.14
CA GLN A 129 19.86 1.05 12.44
C GLN A 129 19.92 1.92 11.17
N LEU A 130 19.20 1.52 10.13
CA LEU A 130 19.15 2.20 8.84
C LEU A 130 17.71 2.59 8.50
N PRO A 131 17.47 3.74 7.85
CA PRO A 131 16.20 4.00 7.19
C PRO A 131 16.05 3.06 5.98
N ILE A 132 14.88 2.44 5.85
CA ILE A 132 14.61 1.45 4.78
C ILE A 132 13.58 2.01 3.81
N ALA A 133 13.98 2.26 2.56
CA ALA A 133 13.04 2.60 1.49
C ALA A 133 12.30 1.33 1.08
N ALA A 134 10.96 1.33 1.16
CA ALA A 134 10.16 0.14 0.87
C ALA A 134 8.80 0.49 0.25
N PRO A 135 8.63 0.42 -1.08
CA PRO A 135 7.31 0.32 -1.69
C PRO A 135 6.73 -1.08 -1.47
N SER A 136 5.49 -1.31 -1.88
CA SER A 136 4.86 -2.64 -1.82
C SER A 136 5.65 -3.70 -2.60
N ALA A 137 5.70 -4.95 -2.12
CA ALA A 137 6.54 -6.01 -2.68
C ALA A 137 5.91 -6.79 -3.87
N ASN A 138 5.40 -6.05 -4.85
CA ASN A 138 4.83 -6.58 -6.09
C ASN A 138 5.49 -5.97 -7.33
N LYS A 139 5.29 -6.59 -8.49
CA LYS A 139 5.58 -5.93 -9.78
C LYS A 139 4.72 -4.68 -9.91
N PHE A 140 5.27 -3.63 -10.50
CA PHE A 140 4.58 -2.35 -10.64
C PHE A 140 3.22 -2.50 -11.35
N GLY A 141 2.20 -1.81 -10.84
CA GLY A 141 0.83 -1.89 -11.36
C GLY A 141 0.02 -3.12 -10.91
N ARG A 142 0.65 -4.18 -10.38
CA ARG A 142 -0.04 -5.40 -9.92
C ARG A 142 -0.62 -5.26 -8.51
N LEU A 143 -1.45 -6.23 -8.10
CA LEU A 143 -2.03 -6.31 -6.76
C LEU A 143 -0.95 -6.34 -5.66
N SER A 144 -1.12 -5.48 -4.65
CA SER A 144 -0.24 -5.45 -3.50
C SER A 144 -0.26 -6.78 -2.72
N PRO A 145 0.89 -7.22 -2.18
CA PRO A 145 0.97 -8.47 -1.43
C PRO A 145 0.61 -8.27 0.04
N THR A 146 -0.25 -9.13 0.60
CA THR A 146 -0.60 -9.11 2.03
C THR A 146 -0.12 -10.36 2.78
N ARG A 147 0.53 -11.30 2.08
CA ARG A 147 1.16 -12.51 2.62
C ARG A 147 2.49 -12.75 1.92
N ALA A 148 3.40 -13.47 2.57
CA ALA A 148 4.71 -13.85 2.00
C ALA A 148 4.59 -14.60 0.66
N VAL A 149 3.59 -15.48 0.54
CA VAL A 149 3.31 -16.22 -0.70
C VAL A 149 2.96 -15.29 -1.88
N ASP A 150 2.26 -14.18 -1.62
CA ASP A 150 1.88 -13.20 -2.65
C ASP A 150 3.12 -12.43 -3.19
N VAL A 151 4.16 -12.32 -2.35
CA VAL A 151 5.47 -11.76 -2.75
C VAL A 151 6.23 -12.79 -3.58
N ALA A 152 6.31 -14.04 -3.10
CA ALA A 152 7.03 -15.11 -3.75
C ALA A 152 6.55 -15.33 -5.20
N GLU A 153 5.23 -15.29 -5.42
CA GLU A 153 4.61 -15.40 -6.75
C GLU A 153 5.08 -14.35 -7.75
N GLN A 154 5.47 -13.15 -7.29
CA GLN A 154 5.79 -12.03 -8.18
C GLN A 154 7.27 -11.70 -8.24
N LEU A 155 8.00 -11.86 -7.13
CA LEU A 155 9.37 -11.39 -6.95
C LEU A 155 10.32 -12.49 -6.45
N GLY A 156 9.84 -13.70 -6.17
CA GLY A 156 10.62 -14.77 -5.52
C GLY A 156 11.82 -15.29 -6.31
N ASP A 157 11.94 -14.97 -7.60
CA ASP A 157 13.11 -15.30 -8.41
C ASP A 157 14.14 -14.16 -8.51
N GLU A 158 13.78 -12.96 -8.03
CA GLU A 158 14.59 -11.73 -8.13
C GLU A 158 15.14 -11.25 -6.78
N ILE A 159 14.67 -11.80 -5.66
CA ILE A 159 15.13 -11.44 -4.32
C ILE A 159 15.64 -12.65 -3.55
N LYS A 160 16.48 -12.40 -2.54
CA LYS A 160 17.13 -13.46 -1.75
C LYS A 160 16.26 -13.93 -0.59
N LEU A 161 15.50 -13.02 0.03
CA LEU A 161 14.78 -13.29 1.27
C LEU A 161 13.43 -12.57 1.33
N ILE A 162 12.41 -13.32 1.74
CA ILE A 162 11.13 -12.81 2.22
C ILE A 162 11.06 -13.08 3.72
N LEU A 163 11.03 -12.01 4.50
CA LEU A 163 10.85 -12.05 5.94
C LEU A 163 9.35 -12.15 6.25
N ASP A 164 8.90 -13.37 6.54
CA ASP A 164 7.49 -13.75 6.72
C ASP A 164 7.00 -13.42 8.14
N GLY A 165 6.20 -12.37 8.24
CA GLY A 165 5.51 -11.96 9.46
C GLY A 165 4.07 -12.44 9.56
N GLY A 166 3.64 -13.34 8.68
CA GLY A 166 2.24 -13.73 8.53
C GLY A 166 1.42 -12.73 7.71
N PRO A 167 0.08 -12.89 7.69
CA PRO A 167 -0.82 -12.00 6.96
C PRO A 167 -0.83 -10.58 7.53
N CYS A 168 -0.87 -9.57 6.66
CA CYS A 168 -1.05 -8.18 7.05
C CYS A 168 -2.44 -7.95 7.67
N THR A 169 -2.50 -7.19 8.77
CA THR A 169 -3.73 -6.99 9.56
C THR A 169 -4.61 -5.82 9.09
N VAL A 170 -4.05 -4.85 8.36
CA VAL A 170 -4.76 -3.72 7.74
C VAL A 170 -5.09 -4.02 6.28
N GLY A 171 -4.20 -4.71 5.55
CA GLY A 171 -4.43 -5.25 4.19
C GLY A 171 -4.53 -4.23 3.06
N VAL A 172 -4.53 -2.93 3.34
CA VAL A 172 -4.39 -1.83 2.38
C VAL A 172 -3.19 -0.97 2.74
N GLU A 173 -2.65 -0.19 1.80
CA GLU A 173 -1.48 0.64 2.05
C GLU A 173 -1.75 1.75 3.08
N SER A 174 -0.68 2.37 3.58
CA SER A 174 -0.76 3.50 4.51
C SER A 174 -1.50 4.69 3.92
N THR A 175 -2.19 5.43 4.79
CA THR A 175 -2.73 6.76 4.50
C THR A 175 -1.56 7.72 4.36
N VAL A 176 -1.51 8.51 3.28
CA VAL A 176 -0.40 9.44 3.01
C VAL A 176 -0.90 10.87 3.13
N ILE A 177 -0.28 11.64 4.03
CA ILE A 177 -0.61 13.05 4.25
C ILE A 177 0.63 13.90 3.97
N GLN A 178 0.46 14.92 3.15
CA GLN A 178 1.47 15.95 2.94
C GLN A 178 1.41 16.97 4.06
N CYS A 179 2.57 17.28 4.63
CA CYS A 179 2.74 18.31 5.64
C CYS A 179 3.85 19.29 5.21
N LEU A 180 3.69 19.86 4.00
CA LEU A 180 4.57 20.93 3.49
C LEU A 180 3.80 22.25 3.66
N GLY A 181 4.19 23.07 4.65
CA GLY A 181 3.50 24.32 4.98
C GLY A 181 2.30 24.15 5.93
N ASP A 182 1.39 25.14 5.90
CA ASP A 182 0.36 25.31 6.94
C ASP A 182 -0.86 24.38 6.77
N GLN A 183 -1.24 24.05 5.53
CA GLN A 183 -2.41 23.24 5.25
C GLN A 183 -2.01 21.81 4.86
N PRO A 184 -2.34 20.78 5.66
CA PRO A 184 -2.07 19.40 5.28
C PRO A 184 -2.98 18.95 4.13
N VAL A 185 -2.48 18.03 3.31
CA VAL A 185 -3.22 17.47 2.17
C VAL A 185 -3.25 15.94 2.26
N LEU A 186 -4.44 15.34 2.21
CA LEU A 186 -4.60 13.90 2.08
C LEU A 186 -4.28 13.50 0.63
N LEU A 187 -3.05 13.00 0.44
CA LEU A 187 -2.53 12.56 -0.84
C LEU A 187 -3.09 11.18 -1.24
N ARG A 188 -3.18 10.27 -0.28
CA ARG A 188 -3.67 8.90 -0.55
C ARG A 188 -4.51 8.36 0.60
N PRO A 189 -5.77 7.96 0.36
CA PRO A 189 -6.52 7.21 1.36
C PRO A 189 -5.89 5.83 1.58
N GLY A 190 -5.86 5.37 2.83
CA GLY A 190 -5.18 4.13 3.22
C GLY A 190 -5.78 3.54 4.49
N GLY A 191 -4.94 2.93 5.31
CA GLY A 191 -5.33 2.21 6.54
C GLY A 191 -5.88 3.06 7.69
N ILE A 192 -5.90 4.39 7.57
CA ILE A 192 -6.53 5.33 8.51
C ILE A 192 -7.61 6.08 7.76
N SER A 193 -8.83 6.12 8.33
CA SER A 193 -9.96 6.75 7.66
C SER A 193 -9.86 8.28 7.66
N LEU A 194 -10.54 8.92 6.70
CA LEU A 194 -10.59 10.38 6.63
C LEU A 194 -11.19 10.97 7.92
N GLU A 195 -12.20 10.32 8.48
CA GLU A 195 -12.88 10.72 9.71
C GLU A 195 -11.92 10.64 10.92
N GLU A 196 -11.09 9.60 11.01
CA GLU A 196 -10.06 9.48 12.05
C GLU A 196 -9.01 10.59 11.94
N ILE A 197 -8.59 10.94 10.71
CA ILE A 197 -7.67 12.06 10.46
C ILE A 197 -8.32 13.39 10.85
N GLN A 198 -9.56 13.64 10.42
CA GLN A 198 -10.27 14.88 10.71
C GLN A 198 -10.56 15.06 12.20
N ALA A 199 -10.83 13.98 12.92
CA ALA A 199 -10.95 14.01 14.37
C ALA A 199 -9.64 14.41 15.08
N CYS A 200 -8.48 14.21 14.44
CA CYS A 200 -7.18 14.52 15.02
C CYS A 200 -6.72 15.97 14.75
N ILE A 201 -6.92 16.46 13.53
CA ILE A 201 -6.34 17.75 13.09
C ILE A 201 -7.38 18.75 12.55
N GLY A 202 -8.66 18.39 12.54
CA GLY A 202 -9.71 19.17 11.90
C GLY A 202 -9.79 18.91 10.39
N GLU A 203 -10.39 19.85 9.66
CA GLU A 203 -10.55 19.73 8.21
C GLU A 203 -9.19 19.61 7.49
N ILE A 204 -9.13 18.72 6.50
CA ILE A 204 -7.95 18.46 5.69
C ILE A 204 -8.32 18.55 4.22
N ARG A 205 -7.44 19.14 3.41
CA ARG A 205 -7.62 19.20 1.95
C ARG A 205 -7.46 17.80 1.36
N LEU A 206 -8.34 17.41 0.44
CA LEU A 206 -8.18 16.20 -0.36
C LEU A 206 -7.43 16.56 -1.65
N ALA A 207 -6.46 15.75 -2.04
CA ALA A 207 -5.75 15.97 -3.29
C ALA A 207 -6.63 15.61 -4.49
N GLU A 208 -6.74 16.51 -5.46
CA GLU A 208 -7.56 16.35 -6.66
C GLU A 208 -6.70 15.91 -7.87
N ILE A 209 -7.32 15.34 -8.90
CA ILE A 209 -6.60 14.85 -10.09
C ILE A 209 -5.81 15.99 -10.78
N GLU A 210 -6.34 17.21 -10.71
CA GLU A 210 -5.76 18.40 -11.33
C GLU A 210 -4.47 18.86 -10.63
N ASP A 211 -4.31 18.59 -9.33
CA ASP A 211 -3.08 18.87 -8.57
C ASP A 211 -1.86 18.14 -9.14
N TYR A 212 -2.06 17.09 -9.94
CA TYR A 212 -0.98 16.29 -10.52
C TYR A 212 -0.63 16.69 -11.96
N ALA A 213 -1.50 17.43 -12.66
CA ALA A 213 -1.30 17.82 -14.05
C ALA A 213 -0.24 18.92 -14.20
N GLU A 214 -0.13 19.83 -13.20
CA GLU A 214 0.89 20.88 -13.20
C GLU A 214 2.30 20.37 -12.82
N ALA A 215 2.39 19.26 -12.09
CA ALA A 215 3.66 18.75 -11.55
C ALA A 215 4.40 17.74 -12.47
N ASN A 216 3.78 17.24 -13.56
CA ASN A 216 4.31 16.20 -14.45
C ASN A 216 4.84 14.91 -13.76
N SER A 217 4.65 14.73 -12.45
CA SER A 217 5.14 13.60 -11.64
C SER A 217 4.35 13.47 -10.33
N PRO A 218 4.08 12.24 -9.85
CA PRO A 218 3.32 12.02 -8.62
C PRO A 218 4.12 12.43 -7.37
N VAL A 219 3.48 13.16 -6.47
CA VAL A 219 4.08 13.61 -5.20
C VAL A 219 4.11 12.51 -4.12
N SER A 220 3.44 11.39 -4.35
CA SER A 220 3.49 10.21 -3.47
C SER A 220 3.15 8.89 -4.21
N PRO A 221 3.50 7.72 -3.66
CA PRO A 221 3.23 6.45 -4.30
C PRO A 221 1.75 6.12 -4.45
N GLY A 222 1.40 5.45 -5.56
CA GLY A 222 0.05 4.92 -5.77
C GLY A 222 -0.97 5.98 -6.16
N MET A 223 -0.51 7.11 -6.73
CA MET A 223 -1.34 8.19 -7.25
C MET A 223 -1.70 8.03 -8.73
N LEU A 224 -1.09 7.09 -9.44
CA LEU A 224 -1.31 6.92 -10.88
C LEU A 224 -2.72 6.38 -11.22
N PRO A 225 -3.26 6.74 -12.40
CA PRO A 225 -4.59 6.30 -12.84
C PRO A 225 -4.74 4.79 -12.93
N LYS A 226 -3.68 4.08 -13.32
CA LYS A 226 -3.63 2.62 -13.45
C LYS A 226 -2.73 2.01 -12.38
N HIS A 227 -3.31 1.31 -11.43
CA HIS A 227 -2.58 0.64 -10.36
C HIS A 227 -3.47 -0.42 -9.69
N TYR A 228 -2.86 -1.43 -9.06
CA TYR A 228 -3.56 -2.52 -8.37
C TYR A 228 -4.38 -3.44 -9.31
N ALA A 229 -3.96 -3.59 -10.56
CA ALA A 229 -4.70 -4.33 -11.56
C ALA A 229 -4.54 -5.86 -11.38
N PRO A 230 -5.65 -6.62 -11.24
CA PRO A 230 -5.65 -8.05 -11.53
C PRO A 230 -5.29 -8.34 -13.00
N SER A 231 -5.02 -9.59 -13.34
CA SER A 231 -4.95 -10.05 -14.75
C SER A 231 -6.35 -10.13 -15.37
N THR A 232 -7.32 -10.61 -14.61
CA THR A 232 -8.71 -10.71 -15.01
C THR A 232 -9.34 -9.33 -15.03
N ARG A 233 -10.13 -9.03 -16.07
CA ARG A 233 -10.82 -7.75 -16.22
C ARG A 233 -11.68 -7.46 -15.00
N LEU A 234 -11.56 -6.26 -14.43
CA LEU A 234 -12.35 -5.81 -13.29
C LEU A 234 -13.38 -4.76 -13.73
N MET A 235 -14.63 -4.90 -13.28
CA MET A 235 -15.65 -3.86 -13.36
C MET A 235 -16.23 -3.57 -11.97
N ILE A 236 -16.72 -2.35 -11.78
CA ILE A 236 -17.36 -1.90 -10.55
C ILE A 236 -18.84 -1.68 -10.85
N VAL A 237 -19.70 -2.12 -9.94
CA VAL A 237 -21.14 -1.90 -9.97
C VAL A 237 -21.61 -1.37 -8.63
N ASP A 238 -22.64 -0.52 -8.64
CA ASP A 238 -23.22 0.04 -7.42
C ASP A 238 -24.27 -0.90 -6.82
N HIS A 239 -24.93 -1.68 -7.68
CA HIS A 239 -26.00 -2.58 -7.28
C HIS A 239 -25.87 -3.98 -7.89
N PRO A 240 -26.27 -5.03 -7.15
CA PRO A 240 -26.43 -6.40 -7.64
C PRO A 240 -27.02 -6.55 -9.04
N GLU A 241 -28.10 -5.81 -9.33
CA GLU A 241 -28.85 -5.89 -10.58
C GLU A 241 -28.04 -5.47 -11.83
N GLN A 242 -26.88 -4.84 -11.65
CA GLN A 242 -25.98 -4.41 -12.72
C GLN A 242 -24.94 -5.49 -13.10
N LEU A 243 -24.97 -6.65 -12.46
CA LEU A 243 -24.10 -7.76 -12.83
C LEU A 243 -24.39 -8.20 -14.29
N PRO A 244 -23.35 -8.58 -15.05
CA PRO A 244 -23.55 -9.16 -16.37
C PRO A 244 -24.41 -10.43 -16.30
N ALA A 245 -25.36 -10.56 -17.23
CA ALA A 245 -26.26 -11.72 -17.30
C ALA A 245 -25.58 -13.00 -17.82
N ALA A 246 -24.36 -12.90 -18.38
CA ALA A 246 -23.64 -14.02 -18.98
C ALA A 246 -22.12 -13.89 -18.76
N GLY A 247 -21.44 -15.04 -18.78
CA GLY A 247 -19.99 -15.16 -18.57
C GLY A 247 -19.64 -15.87 -17.26
N SER A 248 -18.40 -16.35 -17.13
CA SER A 248 -17.90 -16.85 -15.85
C SER A 248 -17.48 -15.66 -14.99
N LEU A 249 -18.32 -15.31 -14.02
CA LEU A 249 -18.11 -14.14 -13.16
C LEU A 249 -17.57 -14.52 -11.80
N GLY A 250 -16.63 -13.73 -11.31
CA GLY A 250 -16.24 -13.70 -9.90
C GLY A 250 -16.72 -12.42 -9.25
N VAL A 251 -17.44 -12.54 -8.13
CA VAL A 251 -18.01 -11.38 -7.44
C VAL A 251 -17.19 -11.07 -6.19
N LEU A 252 -16.81 -9.81 -6.03
CA LEU A 252 -16.27 -9.26 -4.79
C LEU A 252 -17.36 -8.44 -4.10
N SER A 253 -17.72 -8.81 -2.88
CA SER A 253 -18.77 -8.12 -2.12
C SER A 253 -18.37 -7.90 -0.66
N LEU A 254 -19.03 -6.95 0.00
CA LEU A 254 -18.82 -6.72 1.42
C LEU A 254 -19.36 -7.90 2.24
N TYR A 255 -20.63 -8.27 2.04
CA TYR A 255 -21.37 -9.32 2.75
C TYR A 255 -21.74 -10.49 1.83
N PRO A 256 -22.18 -11.64 2.37
CA PRO A 256 -22.75 -12.73 1.58
C PRO A 256 -23.94 -12.21 0.79
N LEU A 257 -24.05 -12.65 -0.45
CA LEU A 257 -25.13 -12.24 -1.34
C LEU A 257 -26.21 -13.32 -1.27
N GLU A 258 -27.47 -12.93 -1.04
CA GLU A 258 -28.57 -13.89 -0.92
C GLU A 258 -29.13 -14.26 -2.30
N ASP A 259 -29.57 -15.51 -2.49
CA ASP A 259 -30.12 -16.03 -3.76
C ASP A 259 -31.30 -15.19 -4.31
N THR A 260 -31.99 -14.44 -3.44
CA THR A 260 -33.13 -13.60 -3.79
C THR A 260 -32.74 -12.28 -4.46
N GLU A 261 -31.52 -11.79 -4.24
CA GLU A 261 -31.00 -10.54 -4.79
C GLU A 261 -30.51 -10.69 -6.26
N PHE A 262 -30.37 -11.93 -6.75
CA PHE A 262 -29.73 -12.24 -8.04
C PHE A 262 -30.55 -13.20 -8.91
N ARG A 263 -31.89 -13.15 -8.85
CA ARG A 263 -32.77 -14.10 -9.58
C ARG A 263 -32.40 -14.32 -11.05
N ASP A 264 -31.79 -13.33 -11.71
CA ASP A 264 -31.38 -13.37 -13.12
C ASP A 264 -29.86 -13.32 -13.36
N CYS A 265 -29.03 -13.36 -12.30
CA CYS A 265 -27.56 -13.28 -12.40
C CYS A 265 -26.89 -14.52 -11.81
N GLN A 266 -26.02 -15.16 -12.60
CA GLN A 266 -25.20 -16.29 -12.14
C GLN A 266 -23.74 -15.87 -12.02
N PHE A 267 -23.10 -16.19 -10.89
CA PHE A 267 -21.66 -16.05 -10.71
C PHE A 267 -21.03 -17.39 -10.34
N THR A 268 -19.78 -17.59 -10.75
CA THR A 268 -19.03 -18.83 -10.53
C THR A 268 -18.43 -18.90 -9.13
N VAL A 269 -17.94 -17.76 -8.63
CA VAL A 269 -17.30 -17.67 -7.32
C VAL A 269 -17.59 -16.31 -6.69
N GLN A 270 -17.75 -16.29 -5.38
CA GLN A 270 -17.84 -15.06 -4.60
C GLN A 270 -16.68 -15.00 -3.62
N GLN A 271 -16.10 -13.82 -3.46
CA GLN A 271 -15.26 -13.50 -2.31
C GLN A 271 -15.95 -12.44 -1.46
N ILE A 272 -16.18 -12.80 -0.20
CA ILE A 272 -16.83 -11.95 0.80
C ILE A 272 -15.73 -11.28 1.61
N LEU A 273 -15.73 -9.95 1.65
CA LEU A 273 -14.71 -9.17 2.35
C LEU A 273 -14.91 -9.17 3.86
N SER A 274 -16.16 -9.09 4.32
CA SER A 274 -16.51 -9.04 5.74
C SER A 274 -17.96 -9.49 5.98
N PRO A 275 -18.17 -10.72 6.47
CA PRO A 275 -19.53 -11.23 6.71
C PRO A 275 -20.38 -10.37 7.66
N THR A 276 -19.75 -9.59 8.53
CA THR A 276 -20.42 -8.68 9.47
C THR A 276 -20.54 -7.23 8.96
N GLY A 277 -19.98 -6.93 7.78
CA GLY A 277 -19.91 -5.57 7.25
C GLY A 277 -18.83 -4.68 7.86
N ASP A 278 -17.96 -5.22 8.72
CA ASP A 278 -16.81 -4.49 9.28
C ASP A 278 -15.81 -4.10 8.18
N LEU A 279 -15.66 -2.79 7.94
CA LEU A 279 -14.79 -2.24 6.91
C LEU A 279 -13.29 -2.42 7.19
N LYS A 280 -12.88 -2.59 8.46
CA LYS A 280 -11.49 -2.92 8.82
C LYS A 280 -11.16 -4.35 8.41
N MET A 281 -12.07 -5.29 8.68
CA MET A 281 -11.96 -6.67 8.19
C MET A 281 -11.99 -6.71 6.66
N ALA A 282 -12.87 -5.91 6.04
CA ALA A 282 -12.95 -5.84 4.58
C ALA A 282 -11.63 -5.40 3.95
N ALA A 283 -10.99 -4.36 4.51
CA ALA A 283 -9.69 -3.88 4.05
C ALA A 283 -8.59 -4.94 4.23
N ALA A 284 -8.56 -5.63 5.38
CA ALA A 284 -7.61 -6.70 5.67
C ALA A 284 -7.67 -7.84 4.63
N ASN A 285 -8.88 -8.17 4.19
CA ASN A 285 -9.14 -9.26 3.25
C ASN A 285 -9.04 -8.85 1.77
N PHE A 286 -9.06 -7.55 1.46
CA PHE A 286 -9.28 -7.02 0.12
C PHE A 286 -8.36 -7.59 -0.96
N PHE A 287 -7.05 -7.41 -0.84
CA PHE A 287 -6.12 -7.89 -1.87
C PHE A 287 -6.05 -9.41 -1.94
N ALA A 288 -6.20 -10.11 -0.82
CA ALA A 288 -6.22 -11.57 -0.81
C ALA A 288 -7.47 -12.12 -1.52
N ALA A 289 -8.62 -11.48 -1.34
CA ALA A 289 -9.86 -11.80 -2.05
C ALA A 289 -9.74 -11.53 -3.55
N LEU A 290 -9.21 -10.36 -3.95
CA LEU A 290 -8.96 -10.06 -5.36
C LEU A 290 -8.00 -11.07 -6.01
N ARG A 291 -6.93 -11.47 -5.33
CA ARG A 291 -6.01 -12.52 -5.83
C ARG A 291 -6.69 -13.86 -6.05
N LYS A 292 -7.57 -14.28 -5.12
CA LYS A 292 -8.33 -15.52 -5.28
C LYS A 292 -9.25 -15.48 -6.49
N LEU A 293 -9.91 -14.35 -6.73
CA LEU A 293 -10.73 -14.15 -7.93
C LEU A 293 -9.87 -14.15 -9.20
N ASP A 294 -8.73 -13.46 -9.18
CA ASP A 294 -7.79 -13.40 -10.30
C ASP A 294 -7.24 -14.78 -10.68
N ALA A 295 -7.09 -15.67 -9.70
CA ALA A 295 -6.64 -17.05 -9.89
C ALA A 295 -7.77 -18.05 -10.20
N ALA A 296 -9.03 -17.64 -10.21
CA ALA A 296 -10.18 -18.55 -10.33
C ALA A 296 -10.48 -19.02 -11.76
N GLY A 297 -9.76 -18.52 -12.77
CA GLY A 297 -10.01 -18.89 -14.18
C GLY A 297 -11.36 -18.38 -14.73
N ILE A 298 -11.84 -17.28 -14.16
CA ILE A 298 -13.08 -16.57 -14.54
C ILE A 298 -12.81 -15.54 -15.64
N ASP A 299 -13.84 -15.16 -16.39
CA ASP A 299 -13.74 -14.18 -17.48
C ASP A 299 -13.65 -12.75 -16.95
N GLN A 300 -14.35 -12.47 -15.85
CA GLN A 300 -14.49 -11.12 -15.31
C GLN A 300 -14.68 -11.10 -13.80
N ILE A 301 -14.00 -10.15 -13.14
CA ILE A 301 -14.24 -9.76 -11.75
C ILE A 301 -15.26 -8.62 -11.73
N VAL A 302 -16.31 -8.78 -10.93
CA VAL A 302 -17.30 -7.74 -10.66
C VAL A 302 -17.24 -7.37 -9.19
N ALA A 303 -16.83 -6.15 -8.88
CA ALA A 303 -16.77 -5.65 -7.52
C ALA A 303 -18.00 -4.77 -7.24
N LEU A 304 -18.75 -5.12 -6.19
CA LEU A 304 -19.79 -4.25 -5.65
C LEU A 304 -19.16 -3.10 -4.89
N ARG A 305 -19.58 -1.86 -5.16
CA ARG A 305 -19.09 -0.66 -4.47
C ARG A 305 -19.37 -0.77 -2.97
N LEU A 306 -18.37 -0.44 -2.16
CA LEU A 306 -18.51 -0.38 -0.70
C LEU A 306 -19.09 0.98 -0.26
N PRO A 307 -19.59 1.11 0.99
CA PRO A 307 -19.98 2.40 1.53
C PRO A 307 -18.86 3.45 1.43
N GLU A 308 -19.18 4.69 1.05
CA GLU A 308 -18.26 5.83 0.96
C GLU A 308 -17.91 6.43 2.34
N THR A 309 -17.65 5.58 3.33
CA THR A 309 -17.30 5.94 4.70
C THR A 309 -16.15 5.06 5.20
N GLY A 310 -15.38 5.57 6.16
CA GLY A 310 -14.32 4.78 6.78
C GLY A 310 -13.32 4.22 5.76
N LEU A 311 -12.99 2.93 5.89
CA LEU A 311 -12.12 2.22 4.94
C LEU A 311 -12.82 1.76 3.66
N GLY A 312 -14.16 1.86 3.57
CA GLY A 312 -14.88 1.59 2.33
C GLY A 312 -14.46 2.54 1.21
N ARG A 313 -14.26 3.83 1.54
CA ARG A 313 -13.66 4.83 0.65
C ARG A 313 -12.27 4.43 0.15
N THR A 314 -11.42 3.91 1.05
CA THR A 314 -10.07 3.42 0.67
C THR A 314 -10.18 2.26 -0.31
N ILE A 315 -11.05 1.29 -0.06
CA ILE A 315 -11.24 0.11 -0.92
C ILE A 315 -11.78 0.55 -2.29
N ASN A 316 -12.80 1.41 -2.33
CA ASN A 316 -13.34 1.95 -3.59
C ASN A 316 -12.27 2.68 -4.39
N ASN A 317 -11.42 3.49 -3.75
CA ASN A 317 -10.30 4.15 -4.42
C ASN A 317 -9.34 3.14 -5.08
N ARG A 318 -9.11 1.97 -4.47
CA ARG A 318 -8.28 0.91 -5.07
C ARG A 318 -8.98 0.21 -6.21
N LEU A 319 -10.28 -0.08 -6.06
CA LEU A 319 -11.10 -0.66 -7.12
C LEU A 319 -11.12 0.22 -8.37
N GLU A 320 -11.32 1.53 -8.21
CA GLU A 320 -11.38 2.48 -9.33
C GLU A 320 -10.08 2.52 -10.13
N ARG A 321 -8.93 2.52 -9.44
CA ARG A 321 -7.60 2.45 -10.06
C ARG A 321 -7.34 1.09 -10.75
N ALA A 322 -7.85 0.01 -10.16
CA ALA A 322 -7.74 -1.32 -10.75
C ALA A 322 -8.62 -1.45 -12.01
N ALA A 323 -9.83 -0.88 -11.99
CA ALA A 323 -10.79 -0.90 -13.10
C ALA A 323 -10.37 -0.03 -14.29
N ALA A 324 -9.58 1.03 -14.05
CA ALA A 324 -9.07 1.92 -15.10
C ALA A 324 -7.94 1.30 -15.94
N SER A 325 -7.49 0.08 -15.60
CA SER A 325 -6.30 -0.56 -16.18
C SER A 325 -6.55 -1.25 -17.52
#